data_AF-A0AAQ0KBE0-F1
#
_entry.id   AF-A0AAQ0KBE0-F1
#
_cell.length_a   1.000
_cell.length_b   1.000
_cell.length_c   1.000
_cell.angle_alpha   90.00
_cell.angle_beta   90.00
_cell.angle_gamma   90.00
#
_symmetry.space_group_name_H-M   'P 1'
#
loop_
_entity.id
_entity.type
_entity.pdbx_description
1 polymer ?
#
loop_
_entity_poly.entity_id
_entity_poly.type
_entity_poly.pdbx_seq_one_letter_code
_entity_poly.pdbx_strand_id
1 'polypeptide(L)'
;MAIAENDLVLNGAKESRDFEEFHKTKSGSVAKVTKTSLDQQQSVTQVGTQVSGKDVVLSAGHDMKAKGIQAIADNNLHIQGGHDVDIAADTNHFKNKRVETKKTRGVFTDGGIGFTVGSKSEKHDYETEGWTQSDARSTLGSMNGNIRVSAGNHTNVLGTD
;
A
#
# COMPACT_ATOMS: atom_id res chain seq x y z
N MET A 1 1.77 -19.61 21.63
CA MET A 1 2.87 -20.45 21.12
C MET A 1 2.45 -21.00 19.76
N ALA A 2 3.31 -20.86 18.74
CA ALA A 2 3.11 -21.40 17.40
C ALA A 2 4.34 -22.24 17.03
N ILE A 3 4.13 -23.50 16.65
CA ILE A 3 5.19 -24.45 16.33
C ILE A 3 4.83 -25.15 15.02
N ALA A 4 5.79 -25.20 14.10
CA ALA A 4 5.71 -25.98 12.87
C ALA A 4 6.84 -27.02 12.83
N GLU A 5 6.52 -28.25 12.40
CA GLU A 5 7.51 -29.34 12.28
C GLU A 5 8.50 -29.12 11.14
N ASN A 6 8.11 -28.37 10.10
CA ASN A 6 8.96 -28.00 8.97
C ASN A 6 9.14 -26.48 8.93
N ASP A 7 8.42 -25.78 8.07
CA ASP A 7 8.54 -24.33 7.93
C ASP A 7 7.40 -23.60 8.65
N LEU A 8 7.72 -22.46 9.29
CA LEU A 8 6.72 -21.54 9.83
C LEU A 8 6.71 -20.26 8.99
N VAL A 9 5.61 -20.03 8.27
CA VAL A 9 5.43 -18.85 7.41
C VAL A 9 4.37 -17.93 7.99
N LEU A 10 4.78 -16.72 8.37
CA LEU A 10 3.93 -15.68 8.95
C LEU A 10 3.90 -14.47 8.00
N ASN A 11 3.12 -14.60 6.93
CA ASN A 11 2.92 -13.53 5.97
C ASN A 11 1.63 -12.76 6.27
N GLY A 12 1.66 -11.46 6.02
CA GLY A 12 0.46 -10.64 6.07
C GLY A 12 -0.57 -10.94 4.96
N ALA A 13 -1.79 -10.48 5.17
CA ALA A 13 -2.81 -10.35 4.14
C ALA A 13 -2.64 -9.04 3.36
N LYS A 14 -3.33 -8.91 2.23
CA LYS A 14 -3.39 -7.68 1.44
C LYS A 14 -4.80 -7.13 1.47
N GLU A 15 -4.95 -5.85 1.80
CA GLU A 15 -6.19 -5.10 1.61
C GLU A 15 -6.06 -4.26 0.34
N SER A 16 -6.96 -4.47 -0.63
CA SER A 16 -7.08 -3.62 -1.81
C SER A 16 -8.25 -2.66 -1.62
N ARG A 17 -8.02 -1.38 -1.93
CA ARG A 17 -9.07 -0.37 -2.05
C ARG A 17 -9.01 0.24 -3.43
N ASP A 18 -10.17 0.24 -4.08
CA ASP A 18 -10.38 0.84 -5.38
C ASP A 18 -11.47 1.90 -5.24
N PHE A 19 -11.17 3.11 -5.67
CA PHE A 19 -12.06 4.25 -5.67
C PHE A 19 -12.13 4.82 -7.08
N GLU A 20 -13.34 5.09 -7.55
CA GLU A 20 -13.58 5.74 -8.82
C GLU A 20 -14.67 6.80 -8.64
N GLU A 21 -14.40 8.02 -9.09
CA GLU A 21 -15.32 9.12 -9.02
C GLU A 21 -15.40 9.86 -10.34
N PHE A 22 -16.64 10.10 -10.78
CA PHE A 22 -16.94 10.82 -12.01
C PHE A 22 -17.62 12.15 -11.71
N HIS A 23 -17.00 13.24 -12.14
CA HIS A 23 -17.54 14.59 -12.03
C HIS A 23 -17.87 15.18 -13.39
N LYS A 24 -19.04 15.83 -13.49
CA LYS A 24 -19.44 16.56 -14.70
C LYS A 24 -20.05 17.90 -14.34
N THR A 25 -19.40 18.98 -14.76
CA THR A 25 -19.89 20.34 -14.56
C THR A 25 -20.15 20.99 -15.91
N LYS A 26 -21.26 21.70 -16.02
CA LYS A 26 -21.61 22.49 -17.19
C LYS A 26 -21.78 23.94 -16.77
N SER A 27 -21.24 24.88 -17.56
CA SER A 27 -21.35 26.32 -17.28
C SER A 27 -21.43 27.16 -18.55
N GLY A 28 -21.97 28.36 -18.42
CA GLY A 28 -21.89 29.44 -19.41
C GLY A 28 -23.21 29.91 -20.03
N SER A 29 -23.30 31.23 -20.26
CA SER A 29 -24.41 31.93 -20.91
C SER A 29 -24.11 32.37 -22.36
N VAL A 30 -22.84 32.52 -22.73
CA VAL A 30 -22.39 32.92 -24.10
C VAL A 30 -21.67 31.76 -24.83
N ALA A 31 -20.86 30.97 -24.11
CA ALA A 31 -20.25 29.74 -24.62
C ALA A 31 -20.51 28.60 -23.65
N LYS A 32 -20.89 27.43 -24.16
CA LYS A 32 -21.19 26.24 -23.36
C LYS A 32 -19.90 25.50 -23.04
N VAL A 33 -19.50 25.52 -21.77
CA VAL A 33 -18.34 24.79 -21.26
C VAL A 33 -18.84 23.54 -20.54
N THR A 34 -18.26 22.39 -20.86
CA THR A 34 -18.47 21.12 -20.14
C THR A 34 -17.12 20.61 -19.67
N LYS A 35 -16.95 20.52 -18.35
CA LYS A 35 -15.80 19.86 -17.72
C LYS A 35 -16.24 18.48 -17.25
N THR A 36 -15.42 17.48 -17.54
CA THR A 36 -15.59 16.10 -17.05
C THR A 36 -14.28 15.68 -16.39
N SER A 37 -14.35 15.16 -15.16
CA SER A 37 -13.21 14.57 -14.44
C SER A 37 -13.55 13.12 -14.12
N LEU A 38 -12.58 12.25 -14.32
CA LEU A 38 -12.57 10.89 -13.79
C LEU A 38 -11.37 10.77 -12.88
N ASP A 39 -11.61 10.52 -11.60
CA ASP A 39 -10.59 10.32 -10.59
C ASP A 39 -10.64 8.85 -10.16
N GLN A 40 -9.54 8.13 -10.36
CA GLN A 40 -9.37 6.73 -9.99
C GLN A 40 -8.21 6.62 -8.99
N GLN A 41 -8.44 5.91 -7.90
CA GLN A 41 -7.42 5.65 -6.89
C GLN A 41 -7.44 4.18 -6.52
N GLN A 42 -6.28 3.55 -6.60
CA GLN A 42 -6.05 2.18 -6.19
C GLN A 42 -4.98 2.17 -5.10
N SER A 43 -5.24 1.44 -4.02
CA SER A 43 -4.30 1.29 -2.92
C SER A 43 -4.26 -0.16 -2.50
N VAL A 44 -3.05 -0.72 -2.38
CA VAL A 44 -2.80 -2.03 -1.79
C VAL A 44 -2.02 -1.81 -0.51
N THR A 45 -2.67 -2.12 0.61
CA THR A 45 -2.09 -2.08 1.95
C THR A 45 -1.77 -3.49 2.40
N GLN A 46 -0.53 -3.73 2.85
CA GLN A 46 -0.18 -4.99 3.49
C GLN A 46 -0.66 -4.94 4.95
N VAL A 47 -1.30 -6.01 5.38
CA VAL A 47 -1.81 -6.21 6.73
C VAL A 47 -1.03 -7.34 7.34
N GLY A 48 -0.11 -7.00 8.24
CA GLY A 48 0.79 -7.94 8.89
C GLY A 48 0.13 -9.04 9.73
N THR A 49 0.91 -10.07 10.08
CA THR A 49 0.50 -11.01 11.14
C THR A 49 0.76 -10.39 12.50
N GLN A 50 -0.22 -10.38 13.41
CA GLN A 50 -0.04 -9.91 14.78
C GLN A 50 -0.07 -11.08 15.77
N VAL A 51 0.93 -11.17 16.65
CA VAL A 51 1.04 -12.20 17.69
C VAL A 51 1.38 -11.52 19.01
N SER A 52 0.54 -11.71 20.03
CA SER A 52 0.81 -11.16 21.36
C SER A 52 0.49 -12.14 22.48
N GLY A 53 1.14 -11.96 23.62
CA GLY A 53 0.86 -12.73 24.83
C GLY A 53 1.94 -12.58 25.89
N LYS A 54 1.76 -13.23 27.04
CA LYS A 54 2.71 -13.13 28.15
C LYS A 54 4.12 -13.62 27.75
N ASP A 55 4.19 -14.83 27.20
CA ASP A 55 5.39 -15.35 26.56
C ASP A 55 4.99 -15.82 25.15
N VAL A 56 5.72 -15.34 24.15
CA VAL A 56 5.49 -15.68 22.73
C VAL A 56 6.63 -16.56 22.26
N VAL A 57 6.28 -17.72 21.73
CA VAL A 57 7.24 -18.66 21.13
C VAL A 57 6.79 -18.97 19.71
N LEU A 58 7.66 -18.69 18.74
CA LEU A 58 7.54 -19.03 17.33
C LEU A 58 8.67 -20.00 16.97
N SER A 59 8.33 -21.21 16.53
CA SER A 59 9.32 -22.24 16.25
C SER A 59 9.04 -22.94 14.93
N ALA A 60 10.06 -23.09 14.09
CA ALA A 60 10.06 -23.91 12.88
C ALA A 60 11.15 -24.99 12.99
N GLY A 61 10.83 -26.23 12.60
CA GLY A 61 11.81 -27.32 12.52
C GLY A 61 12.85 -27.16 11.41
N HIS A 62 12.54 -26.36 10.39
CA HIS A 62 13.42 -26.04 9.26
C HIS A 62 13.52 -24.50 9.11
N ASP A 63 12.72 -23.84 8.28
CA ASP A 63 12.84 -22.38 8.07
C ASP A 63 11.71 -21.57 8.73
N MET A 64 12.05 -20.41 9.29
CA MET A 64 11.06 -19.41 9.70
C MET A 64 11.10 -18.20 8.77
N LYS A 65 9.95 -17.86 8.17
CA LYS A 65 9.80 -16.70 7.28
C LYS A 65 8.65 -15.83 7.75
N ALA A 66 8.91 -14.56 8.02
CA ALA A 66 7.89 -13.61 8.41
C ALA A 66 8.00 -12.30 7.63
N LYS A 67 6.86 -11.81 7.13
CA LYS A 67 6.76 -10.53 6.42
C LYS A 67 5.69 -9.64 7.03
N GLY A 68 6.13 -8.47 7.48
CA GLY A 68 5.31 -7.51 8.19
C GLY A 68 4.68 -8.10 9.44
N ILE A 69 5.47 -8.72 10.32
CA ILE A 69 4.96 -9.35 11.54
C ILE A 69 5.05 -8.41 12.74
N GLN A 70 3.99 -8.29 13.54
CA GLN A 70 4.04 -7.64 14.85
C GLN A 70 3.97 -8.70 15.94
N ALA A 71 5.11 -9.06 16.53
CA ALA A 71 5.19 -10.02 17.63
C ALA A 71 5.56 -9.30 18.93
N ILE A 72 4.64 -9.21 19.89
CA ILE A 72 4.83 -8.47 21.14
C ILE A 72 4.58 -9.39 22.34
N ALA A 73 5.59 -9.59 23.18
CA ALA A 73 5.47 -10.37 24.42
C ALA A 73 5.49 -9.48 25.67
N ASP A 74 4.75 -9.84 26.72
CA ASP A 74 4.87 -9.13 28.01
C ASP A 74 6.19 -9.47 28.70
N ASN A 75 6.66 -10.72 28.57
CA ASN A 75 7.84 -11.26 29.21
C ASN A 75 8.89 -11.70 28.19
N ASN A 76 8.76 -12.84 27.52
CA ASN A 76 9.78 -13.28 26.57
C ASN A 76 9.19 -13.52 25.19
N LEU A 77 9.90 -13.03 24.18
CA LEU A 77 9.66 -13.35 22.78
C LEU A 77 10.80 -14.26 22.29
N HIS A 78 10.46 -15.49 21.93
CA HIS A 78 11.42 -16.46 21.41
C HIS A 78 11.04 -16.87 19.99
N ILE A 79 11.99 -16.73 19.09
CA ILE A 79 11.84 -17.07 17.68
C ILE A 79 12.96 -18.02 17.29
N GLN A 80 12.62 -19.21 16.81
CA GLN A 80 13.61 -20.17 16.32
C GLN A 80 13.26 -20.78 14.96
N GLY A 81 14.27 -20.94 14.13
CA GLY A 81 14.26 -21.80 12.94
C GLY A 81 15.36 -22.86 13.08
N GLY A 82 15.06 -24.10 12.69
CA GLY A 82 16.05 -25.19 12.69
C GLY A 82 17.20 -24.94 11.71
N HIS A 83 16.97 -24.18 10.65
CA HIS A 83 17.96 -23.81 9.65
C HIS A 83 18.05 -22.29 9.50
N ASP A 84 17.12 -21.62 8.82
CA ASP A 84 17.16 -20.17 8.61
C ASP A 84 15.98 -19.43 9.26
N VAL A 85 16.22 -18.17 9.64
CA VAL A 85 15.20 -17.23 10.12
C VAL A 85 15.26 -15.96 9.28
N ASP A 86 14.16 -15.61 8.62
CA ASP A 86 14.03 -14.40 7.80
C ASP A 86 12.81 -13.58 8.21
N ILE A 87 13.05 -12.38 8.73
CA ILE A 87 12.02 -11.41 9.13
C ILE A 87 12.23 -10.13 8.33
N ALA A 88 11.24 -9.74 7.53
CA ALA A 88 11.30 -8.54 6.70
C ALA A 88 10.05 -7.68 6.87
N ALA A 89 10.15 -6.36 6.71
CA ALA A 89 8.96 -5.52 6.50
C ALA A 89 8.39 -5.71 5.08
N ASP A 90 7.10 -5.45 4.93
CA ASP A 90 6.45 -5.36 3.61
C ASP A 90 6.26 -3.89 3.19
N THR A 91 5.84 -3.64 1.96
CA THR A 91 5.62 -2.29 1.41
C THR A 91 4.20 -2.11 0.88
N ASN A 92 3.63 -0.94 1.12
CA ASN A 92 2.34 -0.55 0.53
C ASN A 92 2.56 0.03 -0.86
N HIS A 93 1.55 -0.13 -1.72
CA HIS A 93 1.56 0.36 -3.09
C HIS A 93 0.32 1.19 -3.38
N PHE A 94 0.47 2.33 -4.04
CA PHE A 94 -0.67 3.14 -4.47
C PHE A 94 -0.52 3.59 -5.91
N LYS A 95 -1.66 3.75 -6.58
CA LYS A 95 -1.79 4.26 -7.93
C LYS A 95 -2.97 5.22 -8.02
N ASN A 96 -2.69 6.46 -8.41
CA ASN A 96 -3.69 7.49 -8.62
C ASN A 96 -3.71 7.87 -10.10
N LYS A 97 -4.90 7.96 -10.67
CA LYS A 97 -5.11 8.37 -12.04
C LYS A 97 -6.22 9.40 -12.11
N ARG A 98 -5.97 10.52 -12.79
CA ARG A 98 -6.96 11.58 -13.02
C ARG A 98 -7.01 11.94 -14.49
N VAL A 99 -8.20 11.81 -15.07
CA VAL A 99 -8.46 12.21 -16.45
C VAL A 99 -9.42 13.39 -16.45
N GLU A 100 -8.95 14.55 -16.89
CA GLU A 100 -9.79 15.73 -17.07
C GLU A 100 -10.03 16.00 -18.56
N THR A 101 -11.28 16.25 -18.94
CA THR A 101 -11.68 16.69 -20.28
C THR A 101 -12.48 17.98 -20.19
N LYS A 102 -12.01 19.03 -20.87
CA LYS A 102 -12.70 20.32 -20.98
C LYS A 102 -13.14 20.55 -22.42
N LYS A 103 -14.45 20.67 -22.62
CA LYS A 103 -15.06 20.92 -23.93
C LYS A 103 -15.74 22.28 -23.93
N THR A 104 -15.32 23.16 -24.82
CA THR A 104 -15.92 24.49 -25.01
C THR A 104 -16.62 24.52 -26.36
N ARG A 105 -17.88 24.92 -26.40
CA ARG A 105 -18.67 25.10 -27.63
C ARG A 105 -19.20 26.53 -27.69
N GLY A 106 -19.04 27.21 -28.82
CA GLY A 106 -19.51 28.57 -28.96
C GLY A 106 -18.89 29.30 -30.14
N VAL A 107 -19.08 30.62 -30.14
CA VAL A 107 -18.44 31.55 -31.08
C VAL A 107 -17.09 31.95 -30.51
N PHE A 108 -16.03 31.81 -31.30
CA PHE A 108 -14.67 32.17 -30.96
C PHE A 108 -14.18 33.28 -31.91
N THR A 109 -13.28 34.13 -31.43
CA THR A 109 -12.56 35.10 -32.25
C THR A 109 -11.12 34.62 -32.36
N ASP A 110 -10.65 34.28 -33.56
CA ASP A 110 -9.36 33.58 -33.76
C ASP A 110 -8.14 34.50 -33.93
N GLY A 111 -8.31 35.82 -33.77
CA GLY A 111 -7.24 36.80 -33.93
C GLY A 111 -7.28 37.59 -35.25
N GLY A 112 -8.21 37.30 -36.16
CA GLY A 112 -8.54 38.14 -37.34
C GLY A 112 -9.82 38.99 -37.19
N ILE A 113 -10.28 39.58 -38.30
CA ILE A 113 -11.57 40.29 -38.40
C ILE A 113 -12.68 39.26 -38.71
N GLY A 114 -13.10 38.48 -37.71
CA GLY A 114 -14.15 37.48 -37.92
C GLY A 114 -14.58 36.70 -36.67
N PHE A 115 -15.74 36.04 -36.76
CA PHE A 115 -16.29 35.16 -35.73
C PHE A 115 -16.38 33.73 -36.27
N THR A 116 -15.86 32.76 -35.52
CA THR A 116 -15.85 31.35 -35.88
C THR A 116 -16.69 30.53 -34.91
N VAL A 117 -17.74 29.88 -35.37
CA VAL A 117 -18.54 28.95 -34.55
C VAL A 117 -17.88 27.59 -34.54
N GLY A 118 -17.58 27.04 -33.37
CA GLY A 118 -16.89 25.75 -33.31
C GLY A 118 -16.95 25.05 -31.96
N SER A 119 -16.09 24.04 -31.80
CA SER A 119 -15.88 23.38 -30.51
C SER A 119 -14.41 23.06 -30.28
N LYS A 120 -13.91 23.38 -29.10
CA LYS A 120 -12.57 23.04 -28.63
C LYS A 120 -12.65 21.95 -27.57
N SER A 121 -11.75 20.96 -27.61
CA SER A 121 -11.63 19.92 -26.60
C SER A 121 -10.19 19.84 -26.11
N GLU A 122 -9.99 19.85 -24.80
CA GLU A 122 -8.70 19.70 -24.12
C GLU A 122 -8.81 18.49 -23.19
N LYS A 123 -7.85 17.56 -23.26
CA LYS A 123 -7.78 16.37 -22.41
C LYS A 123 -6.44 16.35 -21.68
N HIS A 124 -6.49 16.16 -20.37
CA HIS A 124 -5.33 16.02 -19.50
C HIS A 124 -5.41 14.68 -18.79
N ASP A 125 -4.31 13.94 -18.76
CA ASP A 125 -4.18 12.64 -18.12
C ASP A 125 -3.01 12.73 -17.13
N TYR A 126 -3.28 12.44 -15.86
CA TYR A 126 -2.30 12.46 -14.78
C TYR A 126 -2.29 11.08 -14.15
N GLU A 127 -1.11 10.47 -14.07
CA GLU A 127 -0.91 9.18 -13.42
C GLU A 127 0.28 9.28 -12.47
N THR A 128 0.06 8.85 -11.23
CA THR A 128 1.09 8.81 -10.19
C THR A 128 1.05 7.45 -9.53
N GLU A 129 2.21 6.81 -9.43
CA GLU A 129 2.39 5.56 -8.70
C GLU A 129 3.53 5.70 -7.69
N GLY A 130 3.49 4.92 -6.61
CA GLY A 130 4.50 4.97 -5.58
C GLY A 130 4.42 3.83 -4.58
N TRP A 131 5.52 3.71 -3.82
CA TRP A 131 5.69 2.73 -2.76
C TRP A 131 5.93 3.48 -1.45
N THR A 132 5.24 3.06 -0.38
CA THR A 132 5.46 3.60 0.97
C THR A 132 5.79 2.47 1.92
N GLN A 133 6.52 2.79 2.99
CA GLN A 133 6.76 1.82 4.07
C GLN A 133 5.39 1.34 4.59
N SER A 134 5.20 0.02 4.64
CA SER A 134 3.91 -0.54 5.02
C SER A 134 3.58 -0.29 6.49
N ASP A 135 2.29 -0.27 6.81
CA ASP A 135 1.80 -0.44 8.18
C ASP A 135 2.05 -1.88 8.70
N ALA A 136 2.29 -2.84 7.79
CA ALA A 136 2.91 -4.13 8.09
C ALA A 136 4.43 -3.95 8.27
N ARG A 137 4.83 -3.05 9.18
CA ARG A 137 6.20 -3.05 9.71
C ARG A 137 6.39 -4.35 10.47
N SER A 138 7.59 -4.92 10.38
CA SER A 138 7.93 -6.02 11.27
C SER A 138 8.38 -5.42 12.61
N THR A 139 7.69 -5.74 13.69
CA THR A 139 8.01 -5.25 15.04
C THR A 139 8.13 -6.45 15.96
N LEU A 140 9.27 -6.55 16.64
CA LEU A 140 9.54 -7.58 17.62
C LEU A 140 9.74 -6.90 18.97
N GLY A 141 8.88 -7.22 19.94
CA GLY A 141 8.85 -6.52 21.23
C GLY A 141 8.80 -7.48 22.40
N SER A 142 9.52 -7.11 23.47
CA SER A 142 9.26 -7.62 24.81
C SER A 142 9.16 -6.45 25.78
N MET A 143 8.13 -6.43 26.63
CA MET A 143 7.92 -5.35 27.60
C MET A 143 8.78 -5.50 28.86
N ASN A 144 8.90 -6.71 29.41
CA ASN A 144 9.54 -6.96 30.71
C ASN A 144 10.60 -8.06 30.67
N GLY A 145 11.00 -8.53 29.49
CA GLY A 145 12.04 -9.55 29.37
C GLY A 145 12.78 -9.46 28.05
N ASN A 146 13.16 -10.60 27.49
CA ASN A 146 14.11 -10.62 26.38
C ASN A 146 13.46 -11.00 25.06
N ILE A 147 14.00 -10.44 23.98
CA ILE A 147 13.76 -10.91 22.62
C ILE A 147 14.94 -11.81 22.25
N ARG A 148 14.65 -13.05 21.84
CA ARG A 148 15.64 -14.00 21.37
C ARG A 148 15.24 -14.52 20.00
N VAL A 149 16.14 -14.36 19.04
CA VAL A 149 15.99 -14.88 17.67
C VAL A 149 17.19 -15.78 17.40
N SER A 150 16.94 -17.03 17.01
CA SER A 150 18.00 -18.00 16.71
C SER A 150 17.70 -18.83 15.48
N ALA A 151 18.72 -19.07 14.67
CA ALA A 151 18.68 -19.94 13.51
C ALA A 151 19.84 -20.95 13.60
N GLY A 152 19.68 -22.13 13.00
CA GLY A 152 20.77 -23.10 12.89
C GLY A 152 21.90 -22.64 11.97
N ASN A 153 21.61 -21.75 11.02
CA ASN A 153 22.53 -21.28 9.98
C ASN A 153 22.50 -19.75 9.86
N HIS A 154 21.46 -19.14 9.28
CA HIS A 154 21.38 -17.68 9.14
C HIS A 154 20.16 -17.05 9.80
N THR A 155 20.41 -15.91 10.45
CA THR A 155 19.37 -15.03 10.99
C THR A 155 19.40 -13.72 10.22
N ASN A 156 18.31 -13.41 9.52
CA ASN A 156 18.12 -12.15 8.81
C ASN A 156 16.91 -11.41 9.36
N VAL A 157 17.12 -10.17 9.80
CA VAL A 157 16.08 -9.32 10.37
C VAL A 157 16.24 -7.93 9.75
N LEU A 158 15.35 -7.59 8.82
CA LEU A 158 15.42 -6.39 7.99
C LEU A 158 14.14 -5.57 8.10
N GLY A 159 14.29 -4.24 8.12
CA GLY A 159 13.15 -3.34 8.16
C GLY A 159 12.30 -3.49 9.43
N THR A 160 12.90 -3.94 10.53
CA THR A 160 12.24 -3.99 11.83
C THR A 160 12.43 -2.69 12.60
N ASP A 161 11.35 -2.25 13.25
CA ASP A 161 11.31 -1.09 14.17
C ASP A 161 11.36 -1.59 15.62
#